data_AF-A0A7X2SSN4-F1
#
_entry.id   AF-A0A7X2SSN4-F1
#
_cell.length_a   1.000
_cell.length_b   1.000
_cell.length_c   1.000
_cell.angle_alpha   90.00
_cell.angle_beta   90.00
_cell.angle_gamma   90.00
#
_symmetry.space_group_name_H-M   'P 1'
#
loop_
_entity.id
_entity.type
_entity.pdbx_description
1 polymer ?
#
loop_
_entity_poly.entity_id
_entity_poly.type
_entity_poly.pdbx_seq_one_letter_code
_entity_poly.pdbx_strand_id
1 'polypeptide(L)'
;MNNNENKMGNDYGIPRDIYAHAKYLGVLLVDILIVLGTPLVTFVIGTNIFPPNAITHIIVFPIISTFLAVYLVLPANGGKKNFNQIMLNLRRHRFLWISFEKGD
;
A
#
# COMPACT_ATOMS: atom_id res chain seq x y z
N MET A 1 11.85 -38.29 44.40
CA MET A 1 10.62 -37.61 43.95
C MET A 1 11.01 -36.62 42.87
N ASN A 2 10.55 -36.88 41.65
CA ASN A 2 11.05 -36.27 40.42
C ASN A 2 10.27 -34.97 40.12
N ASN A 3 10.92 -33.82 40.21
CA ASN A 3 10.31 -32.48 40.05
C ASN A 3 10.36 -31.97 38.60
N ASN A 4 10.10 -32.83 37.60
CA ASN A 4 10.41 -32.50 36.19
C ASN A 4 9.26 -32.74 35.20
N GLU A 5 7.99 -32.66 35.61
CA GLU A 5 6.86 -32.97 34.71
C GLU A 5 5.87 -31.82 34.43
N ASN A 6 6.20 -30.56 34.73
CA ASN A 6 5.26 -29.45 34.49
C ASN A 6 5.89 -28.21 33.81
N LYS A 7 6.83 -28.41 32.88
CA LYS A 7 7.40 -27.32 32.06
C LYS A 7 7.34 -27.58 30.54
N MET A 8 6.36 -28.35 30.07
CA MET A 8 6.10 -28.57 28.63
C MET A 8 4.84 -27.85 28.14
N GLY A 9 4.54 -26.66 28.68
CA GLY A 9 3.27 -25.98 28.41
C GLY A 9 3.35 -24.64 27.67
N ASN A 10 4.53 -24.10 27.37
CA ASN A 10 4.65 -22.66 27.09
C ASN A 10 5.57 -22.28 25.92
N ASP A 11 5.59 -23.08 24.84
CA ASP A 11 6.25 -22.64 23.60
C ASP A 11 5.50 -23.12 22.35
N TYR A 12 4.17 -23.11 22.42
CA TYR A 12 3.35 -23.13 21.21
C TYR A 12 3.38 -21.72 20.62
N GLY A 13 4.35 -21.48 19.73
CA GLY A 13 4.34 -20.29 18.88
C GLY A 13 2.95 -20.12 18.25
N ILE A 14 2.54 -18.86 18.07
CA ILE A 14 1.21 -18.53 17.53
C ILE A 14 0.96 -19.37 16.28
N PRO A 15 -0.12 -20.18 16.22
CA PRO A 15 -0.36 -21.06 15.10
C PRO A 15 -0.44 -20.24 13.81
N ARG A 16 0.25 -20.73 12.78
CA ARG A 16 0.49 -20.04 11.51
C ARG A 16 -0.78 -19.47 10.88
N ASP A 17 -1.92 -20.12 11.09
CA ASP A 17 -3.22 -19.71 10.57
C ASP A 17 -3.77 -18.43 11.23
N ILE A 18 -3.54 -18.24 12.52
CA ILE A 18 -3.91 -17.02 13.26
C ILE A 18 -3.07 -15.84 12.75
N TYR A 19 -1.76 -16.07 12.59
CA TYR A 19 -0.86 -15.05 12.05
C TYR A 19 -1.25 -14.65 10.61
N ALA A 20 -1.57 -15.64 9.76
CA ALA A 20 -2.01 -15.38 8.40
C ALA A 20 -3.30 -14.55 8.37
N HIS A 21 -4.31 -14.92 9.18
CA HIS A 21 -5.55 -14.15 9.31
C HIS A 21 -5.31 -12.71 9.75
N ALA A 22 -4.53 -12.51 10.82
CA ALA A 22 -4.19 -11.18 11.31
C ALA A 22 -3.47 -10.34 10.25
N LYS A 23 -2.58 -10.97 9.45
CA LYS A 23 -1.88 -10.31 8.35
C LYS A 23 -2.83 -9.88 7.24
N TYR A 24 -3.76 -10.74 6.81
CA TYR A 24 -4.76 -10.36 5.80
C TYR A 24 -5.64 -9.21 6.27
N LEU A 25 -6.08 -9.26 7.52
CA LEU A 25 -6.91 -8.21 8.12
C LEU A 25 -6.15 -6.88 8.22
N GLY A 26 -4.88 -6.93 8.63
CA GLY A 26 -4.01 -5.75 8.67
C GLY A 26 -3.78 -5.13 7.30
N VAL A 27 -3.56 -5.94 6.26
CA VAL A 27 -3.40 -5.45 4.88
C VAL A 27 -4.69 -4.78 4.39
N LEU A 28 -5.84 -5.37 4.67
CA LEU A 28 -7.15 -4.82 4.31
C LEU A 28 -7.43 -3.50 5.03
N LEU A 29 -7.12 -3.40 6.34
CA LEU A 29 -7.31 -2.16 7.10
C LEU A 29 -6.45 -1.02 6.56
N VAL A 30 -5.18 -1.30 6.24
CA VAL A 30 -4.28 -0.32 5.62
C VAL A 30 -4.85 0.16 4.28
N ASP A 31 -5.42 -0.75 3.48
CA ASP A 31 -6.02 -0.41 2.20
C ASP A 31 -7.25 0.49 2.33
N ILE A 32 -8.14 0.18 3.28
CA ILE A 32 -9.28 1.05 3.60
C ILE A 32 -8.79 2.43 4.04
N LEU A 33 -7.79 2.48 4.91
CA LEU A 33 -7.21 3.75 5.38
C LEU A 33 -6.61 4.57 4.24
N ILE A 34 -5.94 3.93 3.28
CA ILE A 34 -5.41 4.61 2.10
C ILE A 34 -6.55 5.20 1.26
N VAL A 35 -7.59 4.41 0.96
CA VAL A 35 -8.70 4.86 0.12
C VAL A 35 -9.49 5.99 0.79
N LEU A 36 -9.75 5.90 2.10
CA LEU A 36 -10.49 6.93 2.84
C LEU A 36 -9.63 8.16 3.16
N GLY A 37 -8.33 7.97 3.42
CA GLY A 37 -7.41 9.07 3.74
C GLY A 37 -7.04 9.92 2.52
N THR A 38 -6.98 9.31 1.33
CA THR A 38 -6.62 10.00 0.08
C THR A 38 -7.48 11.24 -0.21
N PRO A 39 -8.83 11.20 -0.22
CA PRO A 39 -9.64 12.38 -0.50
C PRO A 39 -9.42 13.51 0.51
N LEU A 40 -9.20 13.18 1.80
CA LEU A 40 -8.95 14.20 2.84
C LEU A 40 -7.61 14.90 2.62
N VAL A 41 -6.55 14.12 2.41
CA VAL A 41 -5.20 14.64 2.18
C VAL A 41 -5.15 15.46 0.90
N THR A 42 -5.76 14.96 -0.18
CA THR A 42 -5.76 15.64 -1.48
C THR A 42 -6.63 16.88 -1.50
N PHE A 43 -7.69 16.94 -0.69
CA PHE A 43 -8.46 18.16 -0.51
C PHE A 43 -7.63 19.25 0.18
N VAL A 44 -6.96 18.92 1.28
CA VAL A 44 -6.07 19.86 2.00
C VAL A 44 -4.92 20.34 1.13
N ILE A 45 -4.31 19.43 0.35
CA ILE A 45 -3.26 19.79 -0.60
C ILE A 45 -3.84 20.64 -1.74
N GLY A 46 -5.00 20.26 -2.27
CA GLY A 46 -5.66 20.95 -3.38
C GLY A 46 -6.00 22.41 -3.06
N THR A 47 -6.45 22.69 -1.83
CA THR A 47 -6.72 24.08 -1.39
C THR A 47 -5.47 24.94 -1.26
N ASN A 48 -4.28 24.32 -1.10
CA ASN A 48 -3.00 25.03 -1.02
C ASN A 48 -2.32 25.20 -2.39
N ILE A 49 -2.56 24.27 -3.33
CA ILE A 49 -1.95 24.30 -4.67
C ILE A 49 -2.76 25.14 -5.65
N PHE A 50 -4.08 25.01 -5.64
CA PHE A 50 -4.94 25.68 -6.62
C PHE A 50 -5.39 27.06 -6.13
N PRO A 51 -5.49 28.05 -7.03
CA PRO A 51 -6.02 29.36 -6.67
C PRO A 51 -7.50 29.24 -6.25
N PRO A 52 -8.00 30.09 -5.33
CA PRO A 52 -9.38 30.03 -4.82
C PRO A 52 -10.45 30.11 -5.91
N ASN A 53 -10.10 30.74 -7.03
CA ASN A 53 -10.98 30.96 -8.18
C ASN A 53 -11.19 29.67 -9.00
N ALA A 54 -10.36 28.64 -8.79
CA ALA A 54 -10.37 27.37 -9.51
C ALA A 54 -11.07 26.25 -8.69
N ILE A 55 -12.26 26.54 -8.17
CA ILE A 55 -13.04 25.63 -7.31
C ILE A 55 -13.25 24.26 -7.97
N THR A 56 -13.50 24.24 -9.28
CA THR A 56 -13.65 23.00 -10.05
C THR A 56 -12.42 22.09 -9.93
N HIS A 57 -11.21 22.66 -9.96
CA HIS A 57 -9.97 21.87 -9.85
C HIS A 57 -9.77 21.35 -8.43
N ILE A 58 -10.12 22.16 -7.42
CA ILE A 58 -10.08 21.76 -6.01
C ILE A 58 -11.00 20.57 -5.73
N ILE A 59 -12.15 20.48 -6.41
CA ILE A 59 -13.11 19.37 -6.24
C ILE A 59 -12.72 18.14 -7.08
N VAL A 60 -12.28 18.36 -8.32
CA VAL A 60 -11.96 17.26 -9.25
C VAL A 60 -10.68 16.52 -8.82
N PHE A 61 -9.70 17.24 -8.25
CA PHE A 61 -8.43 16.65 -7.84
C PHE A 61 -8.57 15.51 -6.79
N PRO A 62 -9.32 15.67 -5.70
CA PRO A 62 -9.62 14.59 -4.76
C PRO A 62 -10.34 13.41 -5.39
N ILE A 63 -11.27 13.66 -6.31
CA ILE A 63 -12.05 12.61 -6.98
C ILE A 63 -11.10 11.73 -7.81
N ILE A 64 -10.32 12.34 -8.69
CA ILE A 64 -9.36 11.61 -9.54
C ILE A 64 -8.33 10.88 -8.68
N SER A 65 -7.82 11.54 -7.64
CA SER A 65 -6.83 10.93 -6.75
C SER A 65 -7.39 9.73 -5.99
N THR A 66 -8.66 9.77 -5.60
CA THR A 66 -9.35 8.66 -4.94
C THR A 66 -9.50 7.47 -5.90
N PHE A 67 -9.92 7.72 -7.15
CA PHE A 67 -9.96 6.65 -8.18
C PHE A 67 -8.58 6.03 -8.42
N LEU A 68 -7.53 6.85 -8.45
CA LEU A 68 -6.16 6.36 -8.58
C LEU A 68 -5.75 5.52 -7.37
N ALA A 69 -6.04 5.96 -6.14
CA ALA A 69 -5.74 5.21 -4.92
C ALA A 69 -6.45 3.85 -4.90
N VAL A 70 -7.74 3.80 -5.27
CA VAL A 70 -8.49 2.56 -5.43
C VAL A 70 -7.81 1.65 -6.45
N TYR A 71 -7.46 2.19 -7.63
CA TYR A 71 -6.76 1.42 -8.66
C TYR A 71 -5.44 0.84 -8.15
N LEU A 72 -4.64 1.63 -7.43
CA LEU A 72 -3.33 1.20 -6.92
C LEU A 72 -3.43 0.08 -5.87
N VAL A 73 -4.49 0.10 -5.07
CA VAL A 73 -4.78 -0.87 -4.01
C VAL A 73 -5.36 -2.17 -4.57
N LEU A 74 -6.12 -2.10 -5.67
CA LEU A 74 -6.74 -3.29 -6.27
C LEU A 74 -5.70 -4.38 -6.62
N PRO A 75 -6.04 -5.65 -6.37
CA PRO A 75 -5.17 -6.77 -6.74
C PRO A 75 -5.13 -6.90 -8.27
N ALA A 76 -3.92 -6.99 -8.82
CA ALA A 76 -3.68 -7.35 -10.20
C ALA A 76 -3.82 -8.88 -10.39
N ASN A 77 -3.76 -9.34 -11.65
CA ASN A 77 -3.88 -10.75 -12.08
C ASN A 77 -2.82 -11.74 -11.50
N GLY A 78 -2.08 -11.37 -10.45
CA GLY A 78 -1.12 -12.20 -9.74
C GLY A 78 -1.17 -12.08 -8.22
N GLY A 79 -2.29 -11.61 -7.65
CA GLY A 79 -2.50 -11.51 -6.20
C GLY A 79 -1.69 -10.41 -5.50
N LYS A 80 -0.96 -9.59 -6.24
CA LYS A 80 -0.24 -8.39 -5.76
C LYS A 80 -0.98 -7.14 -6.20
N LYS A 81 -0.90 -6.08 -5.40
CA LYS A 81 -1.49 -4.77 -5.72
C LYS A 81 -0.92 -4.17 -6.99
N ASN A 82 -1.70 -3.40 -7.75
CA ASN A 82 -1.25 -2.70 -8.95
C ASN A 82 -0.03 -1.81 -8.68
N PHE A 83 0.04 -1.18 -7.51
CA PHE A 83 1.22 -0.42 -7.07
C PHE A 83 2.54 -1.22 -7.16
N ASN A 84 2.52 -2.49 -6.75
CA ASN A 84 3.72 -3.32 -6.77
C ASN A 84 4.18 -3.60 -8.20
N GLN A 85 3.25 -3.75 -9.14
CA GLN A 85 3.58 -3.95 -10.55
C GLN A 85 4.20 -2.69 -11.16
N ILE A 86 3.63 -1.51 -10.86
CA ILE A 86 4.17 -0.22 -11.30
C ILE A 86 5.57 -0.02 -10.73
N MET A 87 5.77 -0.28 -9.43
CA MET A 87 7.07 -0.18 -8.78
C MET A 87 8.11 -1.12 -9.40
N LEU A 88 7.72 -2.37 -9.70
CA LEU A 88 8.60 -3.32 -10.40
C LEU A 88 8.97 -2.84 -11.80
N ASN A 89 8.01 -2.28 -12.53
CA ASN A 89 8.24 -1.75 -13.87
C ASN A 89 9.22 -0.57 -13.83
N LEU A 90 8.98 0.40 -12.95
CA LEU A 90 9.87 1.54 -12.73
C LEU A 90 11.28 1.10 -12.33
N ARG A 91 11.39 0.12 -11.42
CA ARG A 91 12.69 -0.43 -10.99
C ARG A 91 13.44 -1.08 -12.16
N ARG A 92 12.77 -1.88 -12.99
CA ARG A 92 13.40 -2.52 -14.16
C ARG A 92 13.86 -1.49 -15.18
N HIS A 93 13.02 -0.50 -15.49
CA HIS A 93 13.38 0.53 -16.45
C HIS A 93 14.51 1.43 -15.96
N ARG A 94 14.60 1.73 -14.66
CA ARG A 94 15.72 2.53 -14.10
C ARG A 94 17.10 1.95 -14.41
N PHE A 95 17.23 0.63 -14.51
CA PHE A 95 18.50 -0.03 -14.88
C PHE A 95 18.79 -0.02 -16.39
N LEU A 96 17.76 0.04 -17.23
CA LEU A 96 17.93 0.09 -18.69
C LEU A 96 18.48 1.45 -19.15
N TRP A 97 18.05 2.57 -18.55
CA TRP A 97 18.55 3.91 -18.91
C TRP A 97 20.05 4.08 -18.60
N ILE A 98 20.52 3.51 -17.48
CA ILE A 98 21.95 3.54 -17.09
C ILE A 98 22.84 2.77 -18.08
N SER A 99 22.27 1.79 -18.80
CA SER A 99 23.02 0.97 -19.76
C SER A 99 23.24 1.69 -21.11
N PHE A 100 22.40 2.66 -21.46
CA PHE A 100 22.59 3.48 -22.66
C PHE A 100 23.59 4.62 -22.46
N GLU A 101 23.77 5.10 -21.22
CA GLU A 101 24.68 6.19 -20.88
C GLU A 101 26.16 5.75 -20.81
N LYS A 102 26.43 4.45 -20.92
CA LYS A 102 27.79 3.87 -20.90
C LYS A 102 28.23 3.37 -22.28
N GLY A 103 27.56 3.85 -23.32
CA GLY A 103 27.75 3.46 -24.72
C GLY A 103 28.36 4.56 -25.60
N ASP A 104 29.18 5.44 -25.03
CA ASP A 104 30.07 6.37 -25.75
C ASP A 104 31.51 6.25 -25.22
#